data_AF-A0A7S1A5W2-F1
#
_entry.id   AF-A0A7S1A5W2-F1
#
_cell.length_a   1.000
_cell.length_b   1.000
_cell.length_c   1.000
_cell.angle_alpha   90.00
_cell.angle_beta   90.00
_cell.angle_gamma   90.00
#
_symmetry.space_group_name_H-M   'P 1'
#
loop_
_entity.id
_entity.type
_entity.pdbx_description
1 polymer ?
#
loop_
_entity_poly.entity_id
_entity_poly.type
_entity_poly.pdbx_seq_one_letter_code
_entity_poly.pdbx_strand_id
1 'polypeptide(L)'
;VSWRCSAMDTSHCFAPECMRLLQRLVNTTEAELVLSSSWRAFEHSRVRVFDELARCGLQCASWTTIAGGDSNEARVDQILSYVSAHPVDSWAVLDDEDLAPEASAGAESMFR
;
A
#
# COMPACT_ATOMS: atom_id res chain seq x y z
N VAL A 1 17.97 32.10 10.75
CA VAL A 1 16.72 31.45 11.18
C VAL A 1 16.87 29.96 10.88
N SER A 2 17.12 29.14 11.89
CA SER A 2 17.26 27.68 11.71
C SER A 2 15.89 27.05 11.98
N TRP A 3 15.21 26.66 10.90
CA TRP A 3 14.00 25.85 11.01
C TRP A 3 14.45 24.45 11.42
N ARG A 4 14.21 24.07 12.68
CA ARG A 4 14.20 22.66 13.03
C ARG A 4 12.99 22.07 12.32
N CYS A 5 13.21 21.33 11.23
CA CYS A 5 12.22 20.38 10.76
C CYS A 5 11.99 19.40 11.91
N SER A 6 10.90 19.58 12.64
CA SER A 6 10.44 18.56 13.56
C SER A 6 10.16 17.34 12.69
N ALA A 7 11.00 16.31 12.78
CA ALA A 7 10.75 15.06 12.09
C ALA A 7 9.37 14.57 12.54
N MET A 8 8.40 14.53 11.63
CA MET A 8 7.10 13.94 11.93
C MET A 8 7.33 12.50 12.34
N ASP A 9 6.80 12.12 13.51
CA ASP A 9 6.84 10.76 13.98
C ASP A 9 5.90 9.90 13.12
N THR A 10 6.49 9.16 12.19
CA THR A 10 5.78 8.23 11.29
C THR A 10 5.80 6.79 11.81
N SER A 11 6.14 6.56 13.09
CA SER A 11 6.17 5.21 13.66
C SER A 11 4.81 4.49 13.57
N HIS A 12 3.71 5.24 13.69
CA HIS A 12 2.35 4.71 13.54
C HIS A 12 2.06 4.17 12.13
N CYS A 13 2.77 4.63 11.10
CA CYS A 13 2.64 4.15 9.73
C CYS A 13 3.21 2.73 9.52
N PHE A 14 4.04 2.24 10.45
CA PHE A 14 4.71 0.94 10.37
C PHE A 14 4.39 0.10 11.61
N ALA A 15 3.11 -0.02 11.93
CA ALA A 15 2.65 -0.82 13.05
C ALA A 15 3.27 -2.23 12.98
N PRO A 16 3.95 -2.71 14.05
CA PRO A 16 4.69 -3.97 14.01
C PRO A 16 3.86 -5.17 13.55
N GLU A 17 2.58 -5.20 13.93
CA GLU A 17 1.67 -6.28 13.56
C GLU A 17 1.33 -6.26 12.06
N CYS A 18 1.08 -5.08 11.48
CA CYS A 18 0.85 -4.95 10.04
C CYS A 18 2.08 -5.36 9.23
N MET A 19 3.28 -4.97 9.67
CA MET A 19 4.53 -5.36 9.01
C MET A 19 4.77 -6.88 9.09
N ARG A 20 4.42 -7.52 10.21
CA ARG A 20 4.48 -8.98 10.38
C ARG A 20 3.47 -9.70 9.48
N LEU A 21 2.25 -9.17 9.34
CA LEU A 21 1.24 -9.73 8.43
C LEU A 21 1.66 -9.58 6.96
N LEU A 22 2.21 -8.41 6.59
CA LEU A 22 2.77 -8.19 5.26
C LEU A 22 3.91 -9.17 4.96
N GLN A 23 4.83 -9.35 5.91
CA GLN A 23 5.92 -10.31 5.78
C GLN A 23 5.40 -11.74 5.56
N ARG A 24 4.42 -12.15 6.37
CA ARG A 24 3.80 -13.47 6.21
C ARG A 24 3.15 -13.62 4.84
N LEU A 25 2.42 -12.61 4.37
CA LEU A 25 1.73 -12.63 3.09
C LEU A 25 2.73 -12.82 1.96
N VAL A 26 3.75 -11.95 1.87
CA VAL A 26 4.81 -12.02 0.84
C VAL A 26 5.55 -13.36 0.89
N ASN A 27 5.93 -13.85 2.07
CA ASN A 27 6.63 -15.12 2.17
C ASN A 27 5.77 -16.34 1.79
N THR A 28 4.44 -16.23 1.92
CA THR A 28 3.52 -17.33 1.59
C THR A 28 3.14 -17.32 0.10
N THR A 29 3.02 -16.13 -0.49
CA THR A 29 2.58 -15.97 -1.88
C THR A 29 3.73 -15.78 -2.86
N GLU A 30 4.93 -15.50 -2.35
CA GLU A 30 6.11 -15.08 -3.14
C GLU A 30 5.85 -13.85 -4.01
N ALA A 31 4.84 -13.03 -3.64
CA ALA A 31 4.43 -11.89 -4.42
C ALA A 31 5.46 -10.75 -4.36
N GLU A 32 5.66 -10.07 -5.49
CA GLU A 32 6.44 -8.84 -5.55
C GLU A 32 5.67 -7.67 -4.94
N LEU A 33 6.35 -6.87 -4.13
CA LEU A 33 5.79 -5.64 -3.57
C LEU A 33 5.99 -4.47 -4.53
N VAL A 34 4.91 -3.77 -4.84
CA VAL A 34 4.91 -2.55 -5.66
C VAL A 34 4.25 -1.41 -4.87
N LEU A 35 4.96 -0.29 -4.74
CA LEU A 35 4.45 0.86 -3.98
C LEU A 35 3.55 1.75 -4.84
N SER A 36 2.26 1.80 -4.52
CA SER A 36 1.27 2.67 -5.19
C SER A 36 0.75 3.82 -4.31
N SER A 37 1.21 3.92 -3.05
CA SER A 37 0.78 4.95 -2.09
C SER A 37 1.45 6.30 -2.34
N SER A 38 1.00 7.34 -1.63
CA SER A 38 1.60 8.69 -1.69
C SER A 38 3.09 8.71 -1.32
N TRP A 39 3.58 7.70 -0.59
CA TRP A 39 4.99 7.55 -0.26
C TRP A 39 5.89 7.47 -1.48
N ARG A 40 5.38 7.00 -2.64
CA ARG A 40 6.16 6.96 -3.88
C ARG A 40 6.53 8.34 -4.44
N ALA A 41 5.77 9.38 -4.09
CA ALA A 41 5.91 10.71 -4.67
C ALA A 41 7.22 11.41 -4.25
N PHE A 42 7.74 11.10 -3.06
CA PHE A 42 8.93 11.74 -2.53
C PHE A 42 10.02 10.71 -2.23
N GLU A 43 11.27 11.04 -2.58
CA GLU A 43 12.42 10.16 -2.35
C GLU A 43 12.61 9.79 -0.88
N HIS A 44 12.56 10.78 0.03
CA HIS A 44 12.73 10.54 1.46
C HIS A 44 11.66 9.58 2.02
N SER A 45 10.43 9.69 1.55
CA SER A 45 9.34 8.79 1.93
C SER A 45 9.59 7.37 1.41
N ARG A 46 10.01 7.22 0.15
CA ARG A 46 10.39 5.91 -0.42
C ARG A 46 11.52 5.25 0.37
N VAL A 47 12.60 5.99 0.63
CA VAL A 47 13.74 5.48 1.43
C VAL A 47 13.26 4.99 2.79
N ARG A 48 12.41 5.78 3.47
CA ARG A 48 11.86 5.38 4.77
C ARG A 48 11.08 4.07 4.71
N VAL A 49 10.25 3.88 3.68
CA VAL A 49 9.48 2.64 3.48
C VAL A 49 10.40 1.46 3.18
N PHE A 50 11.40 1.67 2.33
CA PHE A 50 12.36 0.63 1.98
C PHE A 50 13.18 0.18 3.19
N ASP A 51 13.59 1.10 4.04
CA ASP A 51 14.27 0.77 5.29
C ASP A 51 13.40 -0.09 6.20
N GLU A 52 12.12 0.26 6.39
CA GLU A 52 11.22 -0.50 7.26
C GLU A 52 10.84 -1.87 6.65
N LEU A 53 10.69 -1.97 5.32
CA LEU A 53 10.53 -3.26 4.64
C LEU A 53 11.78 -4.14 4.81
N ALA A 54 12.97 -3.57 4.66
CA ALA A 54 14.24 -4.29 4.77
C ALA A 54 14.46 -4.84 6.19
N ARG A 55 14.00 -4.13 7.23
CA ARG A 55 14.02 -4.63 8.62
C ARG A 55 13.18 -5.88 8.83
N CYS A 56 12.18 -6.09 7.97
CA CYS A 56 11.38 -7.32 7.91
C CYS A 56 11.89 -8.31 6.84
N GLY A 57 13.07 -8.08 6.24
CA GLY A 57 13.58 -8.93 5.17
C GLY A 57 12.76 -8.88 3.88
N LEU A 58 11.96 -7.82 3.70
CA LEU A 58 11.15 -7.59 2.51
C LEU A 58 11.82 -6.57 1.59
N GLN A 59 11.51 -6.64 0.30
CA GLN A 59 12.00 -5.71 -0.71
C GLN A 59 10.83 -5.19 -1.54
N CYS A 60 10.87 -3.89 -1.85
CA CYS A 60 9.96 -3.29 -2.81
C CYS A 60 10.59 -3.40 -4.21
N ALA A 61 9.94 -4.11 -5.12
CA ALA A 61 10.45 -4.35 -6.47
C ALA A 61 10.40 -3.07 -7.32
N SER A 62 9.32 -2.29 -7.18
CA SER A 62 9.10 -1.07 -7.96
C SER A 62 8.06 -0.16 -7.30
N TRP A 63 7.65 0.90 -8.00
CA TRP A 63 6.56 1.78 -7.63
C TRP A 63 5.83 2.31 -8.87
N THR A 64 4.56 2.68 -8.72
CA THR A 64 3.78 3.25 -9.84
C THR A 64 4.22 4.69 -10.15
N THR A 65 3.95 5.16 -11.38
CA THR A 65 4.21 6.55 -11.77
C THR A 65 3.14 7.50 -11.21
N ILE A 66 3.46 8.80 -11.14
CA ILE A 66 2.50 9.89 -10.88
C ILE A 66 2.02 10.58 -12.16
N ALA A 67 2.42 10.05 -13.33
CA ALA A 67 1.92 10.55 -14.61
C ALA A 67 0.38 10.42 -14.67
N GLY A 68 -0.30 11.48 -15.08
CA GLY A 68 -1.76 11.55 -15.09
C GLY A 68 -2.39 12.19 -13.85
N GLY A 69 -1.60 12.58 -12.83
CA GLY A 69 -2.07 13.34 -11.66
C GLY A 69 -1.98 12.57 -10.33
N ASP A 70 -2.45 13.19 -9.25
CA ASP A 70 -2.39 12.67 -7.87
C ASP A 70 -3.77 12.42 -7.24
N SER A 71 -4.86 12.54 -8.01
CA SER A 71 -6.21 12.19 -7.55
C SER A 71 -6.36 10.68 -7.32
N ASN A 72 -7.44 10.28 -6.65
CA ASN A 72 -7.75 8.87 -6.44
C ASN A 72 -8.07 8.16 -7.77
N GLU A 73 -8.81 8.82 -8.67
CA GLU A 73 -9.09 8.29 -10.01
C GLU A 73 -7.79 8.08 -10.79
N ALA A 74 -6.89 9.08 -10.76
CA ALA A 74 -5.57 8.96 -11.39
C ALA A 74 -4.74 7.81 -10.78
N ARG A 75 -4.86 7.56 -9.47
CA ARG A 75 -4.17 6.45 -8.79
C ARG A 75 -4.68 5.08 -9.23
N VAL A 76 -5.99 4.93 -9.42
CA VAL A 76 -6.57 3.70 -10.00
C VAL A 76 -6.00 3.45 -11.39
N ASP A 77 -6.01 4.48 -12.25
CA ASP A 77 -5.48 4.37 -13.62
C ASP A 77 -3.98 4.04 -13.62
N GLN A 78 -3.20 4.59 -12.69
CA GLN A 78 -1.77 4.31 -12.56
C GLN A 78 -1.50 2.86 -12.13
N ILE A 79 -2.30 2.30 -11.21
CA ILE A 79 -2.19 0.89 -10.80
C ILE A 79 -2.55 -0.01 -11.99
N LEU A 80 -3.68 0.25 -12.66
CA LEU A 80 -4.11 -0.53 -13.82
C LEU A 80 -3.12 -0.46 -14.98
N SER A 81 -2.54 0.72 -15.22
CA SER A 81 -1.49 0.91 -16.22
C SER A 81 -0.22 0.12 -15.87
N TYR A 82 0.17 0.12 -14.59
CA TYR A 82 1.32 -0.65 -14.13
C TYR A 82 1.11 -2.15 -14.33
N VAL A 83 -0.01 -2.70 -13.85
CA VAL A 83 -0.34 -4.13 -13.99
C VAL A 83 -0.45 -4.52 -15.47
N SER A 84 -1.05 -3.67 -16.31
CA SER A 84 -1.16 -3.95 -17.75
C SER A 84 0.21 -4.02 -18.45
N ALA A 85 1.20 -3.28 -17.95
CA ALA A 85 2.57 -3.31 -18.45
C ALA A 85 3.43 -4.46 -17.85
N HIS A 86 2.98 -5.08 -16.76
CA HIS A 86 3.67 -6.13 -16.03
C HIS A 86 2.73 -7.34 -15.88
N PRO A 87 2.59 -8.18 -16.92
CA PRO A 87 1.63 -9.26 -16.90
C PRO A 87 1.93 -10.26 -15.78
N VAL A 88 0.96 -10.43 -14.89
CA VAL A 88 0.99 -11.36 -13.75
C VAL A 88 -0.33 -12.14 -13.71
N ASP A 89 -0.29 -13.37 -13.17
CA ASP A 89 -1.49 -14.21 -13.08
C ASP A 89 -2.52 -13.67 -12.08
N SER A 90 -2.05 -12.99 -11.03
CA SER A 90 -2.88 -12.46 -9.96
C SER A 90 -2.19 -11.28 -9.28
N TRP A 91 -3.00 -10.32 -8.81
CA TRP A 91 -2.54 -9.18 -8.03
C TRP A 91 -3.62 -8.78 -7.02
N ALA A 92 -3.21 -8.09 -5.97
CA ALA A 92 -4.10 -7.53 -4.97
C ALA A 92 -3.58 -6.14 -4.55
N VAL A 93 -4.48 -5.26 -4.13
CA VAL A 93 -4.13 -4.00 -3.49
C VAL A 93 -4.30 -4.16 -1.98
N LEU A 94 -3.29 -3.71 -1.24
CA LEU A 94 -3.34 -3.58 0.21
C LEU A 94 -3.47 -2.10 0.54
N ASP A 95 -4.48 -1.76 1.33
CA ASP A 95 -4.77 -0.40 1.80
C ASP A 95 -4.92 -0.43 3.32
N ASP A 96 -4.65 0.70 3.98
CA ASP A 96 -4.85 0.85 5.42
C ASP A 96 -6.30 1.23 5.77
N GLU A 97 -7.10 1.63 4.77
CA GLU A 97 -8.53 1.82 4.90
C GLU A 97 -9.30 0.51 4.64
N ASP A 98 -10.27 0.20 5.53
CA ASP A 98 -11.18 -0.93 5.30
C ASP A 98 -12.24 -0.54 4.27
N LEU A 99 -11.97 -0.90 3.01
CA LEU A 99 -12.86 -0.67 1.88
C LEU A 99 -13.86 -1.81 1.66
N ALA A 100 -13.88 -2.83 2.54
CA ALA A 100 -14.87 -3.88 2.43
C ALA A 100 -16.26 -3.27 2.64
N PRO A 101 -17.24 -3.54 1.78
CA PRO A 101 -18.61 -3.13 2.06
C PRO A 101 -19.01 -3.76 3.38
N GLU A 102 -19.49 -2.93 4.32
CA GLU A 102 -20.19 -3.36 5.52
C GLU A 102 -21.13 -4.48 5.10
N ALA A 103 -20.89 -5.70 5.61
CA ALA A 103 -21.70 -6.84 5.25
C ALA A 103 -23.15 -6.43 5.55
N SER A 104 -23.96 -6.25 4.50
CA SER A 104 -25.36 -5.87 4.63
C SER A 104 -25.99 -6.82 5.64
N ALA A 105 -26.19 -6.35 6.87
CA ALA A 105 -26.83 -7.12 7.92
C ALA A 105 -28.14 -7.63 7.35
N GLY A 106 -28.27 -8.95 7.29
CA GLY A 106 -29.19 -9.64 6.41
C GLY A 106 -30.62 -9.08 6.47
N ALA A 107 -31.18 -8.86 5.28
CA ALA A 107 -32.62 -8.86 5.07
C ALA A 107 -33.18 -10.30 5.25
N GLU A 108 -33.00 -10.88 6.44
CA GLU A 108 -33.64 -12.12 6.86
C GLU A 108 -34.52 -11.84 8.08
N SER A 109 -35.66 -11.18 7.87
CA SER A 109 -36.83 -11.33 8.76
C SER A 109 -38.06 -10.63 8.16
N MET A 110 -38.72 -11.25 7.18
CA MET A 110 -40.13 -10.95 6.94
C MET A 110 -40.86 -12.10 6.23
N PHE A 111 -40.80 -13.29 6.81
CA PHE A 111 -41.84 -14.32 6.63
C PHE A 111 -41.98 -15.11 7.94
N ARG A 112 -42.82 -14.62 8.85
CA ARG A 112 -43.55 -15.42 9.83
C ARG A 112 -44.94 -14.82 10.01
#